data_AF-W4P621-F1
#
_entry.id   AF-W4P621-F1
#
_cell.length_a   1.000
_cell.length_b   1.000
_cell.length_c   1.000
_cell.angle_alpha   90.00
_cell.angle_beta   90.00
_cell.angle_gamma   90.00
#
_symmetry.space_group_name_H-M   'P 1'
#
loop_
_entity.id
_entity.type
_entity.pdbx_description
1 polymer ?
#
loop_
_entity_poly.entity_id
_entity_poly.type
_entity_poly.pdbx_seq_one_letter_code
_entity_poly.pdbx_strand_id
1 'polypeptide(L)' 'MAGGVGSRFWPMSTPERPKQFIDVTGCGRTLIQMTVDRFAGICLKRTCGW' A
#
# COMPACT_ATOMS: atom_id res chain seq x y z
N MET A 1 -2.92 -6.57 -8.43
CA MET A 1 -4.28 -6.41 -7.85
C MET A 1 -4.20 -6.52 -6.34
N ALA A 2 -4.47 -5.45 -5.60
CA ALA A 2 -4.56 -5.51 -4.14
C ALA A 2 -5.96 -5.98 -3.70
N GLY A 3 -6.47 -7.07 -4.28
CA GLY A 3 -7.79 -7.60 -3.99
C GLY A 3 -7.73 -8.58 -2.81
N GLY A 4 -8.19 -8.16 -1.65
CA GLY A 4 -8.38 -9.03 -0.51
C GLY A 4 -9.16 -8.26 0.54
N VAL A 5 -10.33 -8.77 0.93
CA VAL A 5 -11.41 -8.08 1.66
C VAL A 5 -11.03 -7.48 3.03
N GLY A 6 -9.77 -7.60 3.45
CA GLY A 6 -9.27 -7.06 4.71
C GLY A 6 -9.75 -7.82 5.94
N SER A 7 -10.50 -8.92 5.83
CA SER A 7 -11.11 -9.62 6.98
C SER A 7 -10.12 -10.07 8.07
N ARG A 8 -8.83 -10.25 7.76
CA ARG A 8 -7.77 -10.55 8.75
C ARG A 8 -7.30 -9.33 9.56
N PHE A 9 -7.54 -8.13 9.05
CA PHE A 9 -7.17 -6.86 9.68
C PHE A 9 -8.38 -6.15 10.28
N TRP A 10 -9.55 -6.79 10.35
CA TRP A 10 -10.66 -6.28 11.14
C TRP A 10 -10.29 -6.32 12.64
N PRO A 11 -10.52 -5.27 13.44
CA PRO A 11 -11.33 -4.07 13.16
C PRO A 11 -10.58 -2.88 12.52
N MET A 12 -9.26 -2.98 12.28
CA MET A 12 -8.46 -1.90 11.70
C MET A 12 -8.82 -1.59 10.24
N SER A 13 -9.19 -2.61 9.44
CA SER A 13 -9.64 -2.46 8.06
C SER A 13 -11.16 -2.52 7.96
N THR A 14 -11.74 -1.49 7.37
CA THR A 14 -13.18 -1.38 7.07
C THR A 14 -13.38 -1.35 5.55
N PRO A 15 -14.59 -1.60 5.03
CA PRO A 15 -14.88 -1.42 3.61
C PRO A 15 -14.58 0.01 3.12
N GLU A 16 -14.78 1.01 3.97
CA GLU A 16 -14.45 2.41 3.67
C GLU A 16 -12.94 2.69 3.73
N ARG A 17 -12.19 1.94 4.55
CA ARG A 17 -10.73 2.06 4.69
C ARG A 17 -10.05 0.70 4.47
N PRO A 18 -9.80 0.34 3.20
CA PRO A 18 -9.28 -0.98 2.87
C PRO A 18 -7.80 -1.09 3.26
N LYS A 19 -7.33 -2.33 3.42
CA LYS A 19 -6.04 -2.66 4.06
C LYS A 19 -4.81 -1.93 3.50
N GLN A 20 -4.83 -1.55 2.22
CA GLN A 20 -3.70 -0.90 1.53
C GLN A 20 -3.37 0.47 2.14
N PHE A 21 -4.36 1.12 2.76
CA PHE A 21 -4.21 2.44 3.40
C PHE A 21 -4.01 2.36 4.91
N ILE A 22 -3.86 1.16 5.47
CA ILE A 22 -3.62 0.98 6.89
C ILE A 22 -2.12 1.01 7.14
N ASP A 23 -1.73 1.68 8.21
CA ASP A 23 -0.43 1.53 8.81
C ASP A 23 -0.49 0.41 9.84
N VAL A 24 0.01 -0.77 9.44
CA VAL A 24 0.02 -1.97 10.29
C VAL A 24 1.24 -1.99 11.22
N THR A 25 2.32 -1.31 10.84
CA THR A 25 3.59 -1.32 11.57
C THR A 25 3.73 -0.16 12.55
N GLY A 26 2.78 0.79 12.55
CA GLY A 26 2.80 1.97 13.41
C GLY A 26 3.93 2.95 13.05
N CYS A 27 4.45 2.87 11.82
CA CYS A 27 5.59 3.66 11.36
C CYS A 27 5.17 4.97 10.67
N GLY A 28 3.89 5.30 10.70
CA GLY A 28 3.30 6.44 9.99
C GLY A 28 3.17 6.24 8.48
N ARG A 29 3.32 5.01 7.97
CA ARG A 29 3.29 4.70 6.52
C ARG A 29 2.25 3.64 6.21
N THR A 30 1.49 3.88 5.14
CA THR A 30 0.52 2.91 4.62
C THR A 30 1.21 1.74 3.92
N LEU A 31 0.55 0.57 3.85
CA LEU A 31 1.07 -0.59 3.12
C LEU A 31 1.41 -0.28 1.65
N ILE A 32 0.63 0.58 1.00
CA ILE A 32 0.91 0.97 -0.40
C ILE A 32 2.15 1.86 -0.51
N GLN A 33 2.36 2.80 0.42
CA GLN A 33 3.57 3.64 0.44
C GLN A 33 4.82 2.80 0.66
N MET A 34 4.78 1.82 1.58
CA MET A 34 5.89 0.88 1.79
C MET A 34 6.15 0.01 0.56
N THR A 35 5.09 -0.37 -0.16
CA THR A 35 5.25 -1.09 -1.42
C THR A 35 5.96 -0.22 -2.46
N VAL A 36 5.52 1.01 -2.67
CA VAL A 36 6.14 1.96 -3.62
C VAL A 36 7.60 2.22 -3.27
N ASP A 37 7.92 2.42 -1.99
CA ASP A 37 9.29 2.64 -1.50
C ASP A 37 10.23 1.48 -1.90
N ARG A 38 9.77 0.23 -1.73
CA ARG A 38 10.52 -0.96 -2.18
C ARG A 38 10.68 -1.03 -3.70
N PHE A 39 9.67 -0.61 -4.45
CA PHE A 39 9.71 -0.65 -5.92
C PHE A 39 10.50 0.52 -6.54
N ALA A 40 10.76 1.59 -5.79
CA ALA A 40 11.46 2.78 -6.30
C ALA A 40 12.87 2.50 -6.84
N GLY A 41 13.55 1.47 -6.33
CA GLY A 41 14.87 1.03 -6.81
C GLY A 41 14.84 -0.12 -7.83
N ILE A 42 13.66 -0.71 -8.07
CA ILE A 42 13.50 -1.91 -8.93
C ILE A 42 12.89 -1.53 -10.28
N CYS A 43 11.91 -0.63 -10.27
CA CYS A 43 11.30 -0.15 -11.50
C CYS A 43 12.06 1.07 -12.01
N LEU A 44 12.68 0.93 -13.18
CA LEU A 44 13.22 2.06 -13.94
C LEU A 44 12.12 3.12 -14.08
N LYS A 45 12.34 4.33 -13.57
CA LYS A 45 11.46 5.45 -13.90
C LYS A 45 11.56 5.66 -15.40
N ARG A 46 10.57 5.18 -16.14
CA ARG A 46 10.37 5.62 -17.51
C ARG A 46 10.07 7.11 -17.43
N THR A 47 11.10 7.94 -17.59
CA THR A 47 10.94 9.33 -17.98
C THR A 47 10.39 9.29 -19.40
N CYS A 48 9.08 9.14 -19.54
CA CYS A 48 8.40 9.46 -20.79
C CYS A 48 8.38 10.99 -20.83
N GLY A 49 9.37 11.57 -21.48
CA GLY A 49 9.22 12.89 -22.06
C GLY A 49 8.33 12.73 -23.28
N TRP A 50 7.16 13.37 -23.22
CA TRP A 50 6.18 13.57 -24.29
C TRP A 50 5.33 12.35 -24.67
#